data_AF-A0A931Y7N5-F1
#
_entry.id   AF-A0A931Y7N5-F1
#
_cell.length_a   1.000
_cell.length_b   1.000
_cell.length_c   1.000
_cell.angle_alpha   90.00
_cell.angle_beta   90.00
_cell.angle_gamma   90.00
#
_symmetry.space_group_name_H-M   'P 1'
#
loop_
_entity.id
_entity.type
_entity.pdbx_description
1 polymer ?
#
loop_
_entity_poly.entity_id
_entity_poly.type
_entity_poly.pdbx_seq_one_letter_code
_entity_poly.pdbx_strand_id
1 'polypeptide(L)'
;MPTRQAKEKKTVEQPKEVQPPFFSPRVVGMLADEVTKTMMHRLPHLFPTPTKRGKKAAKKIKKLEHALILDTSAIIDRRILEVMHIGLLVGDIIIPEGVLLELKHIADSQDTVKRERGRKGLEELDRLKKVKSIKVNVLPHEMRDNKPLPEVDEQLIHVAKHYKGRVITCDYNLEKKASIQGVSAINVNALANALKVTAVPGEAVHIKVLHLGKEPTQGVGYLDDGTMIVVEHGDGSIGKTIDVVISRVIQTATGRILFAKKI
;
A
#
# COMPACT_ATOMS: atom_id res chain seq x y z
N MET A 1 23.31 -92.06 -27.80
CA MET A 1 24.49 -91.75 -26.95
C MET A 1 25.45 -90.87 -27.76
N PRO A 2 25.41 -89.54 -27.57
CA PRO A 2 26.64 -88.77 -27.58
C PRO A 2 26.71 -87.72 -26.45
N THR A 3 27.81 -87.84 -25.71
CA THR A 3 28.73 -86.81 -25.20
C THR A 3 28.23 -85.37 -25.04
N ARG A 4 28.11 -84.94 -23.77
CA ARG A 4 28.02 -83.54 -23.33
C ARG A 4 29.33 -82.80 -23.65
N GLN A 5 29.24 -81.72 -24.43
CA GLN A 5 30.23 -80.64 -24.41
C GLN A 5 29.66 -79.47 -23.58
N ALA A 6 30.39 -79.10 -22.53
CA ALA A 6 30.11 -77.92 -21.72
C ALA A 6 30.48 -76.66 -22.52
N LYS A 7 29.49 -75.77 -22.72
CA LYS A 7 29.75 -74.39 -23.15
C LYS A 7 29.97 -73.53 -21.90
N GLU A 8 31.20 -73.08 -21.70
CA GLU A 8 31.51 -71.97 -20.78
C GLU A 8 30.73 -70.72 -21.20
N LYS A 9 29.79 -70.29 -20.35
CA LYS A 9 29.24 -68.93 -20.43
C LYS A 9 30.21 -67.99 -19.75
N LYS A 10 30.99 -67.24 -20.53
CA LYS A 10 31.66 -66.03 -20.04
C LYS A 10 30.61 -65.02 -19.61
N THR A 11 30.43 -64.83 -18.31
CA THR A 11 29.68 -63.72 -17.73
C THR A 11 30.47 -62.44 -18.02
N VAL A 12 29.95 -61.59 -18.90
CA VAL A 12 30.49 -60.24 -19.09
C VAL A 12 29.97 -59.40 -17.93
N GLU A 13 30.81 -59.11 -16.95
CA GLU A 13 30.51 -58.10 -15.93
C GLU A 13 30.40 -56.73 -16.60
N GLN A 14 29.24 -56.09 -16.47
CA GLN A 14 29.07 -54.69 -16.85
C GLN A 14 29.84 -53.81 -15.85
N PRO A 15 30.56 -52.76 -16.29
CA PRO A 15 31.28 -51.88 -15.38
C PRO A 15 30.28 -51.15 -14.47
N LYS A 16 30.48 -51.25 -13.15
CA LYS A 16 29.73 -50.45 -12.16
C LYS A 16 29.99 -48.97 -12.45
N GLU A 17 28.95 -48.22 -12.81
CA GLU A 17 28.99 -46.75 -12.82
C GLU A 17 29.34 -46.25 -11.42
N VAL A 18 30.54 -45.69 -11.28
CA VAL A 18 30.96 -45.01 -10.06
C VAL A 18 30.25 -43.65 -10.04
N GLN A 19 29.28 -43.48 -9.15
CA GLN A 19 28.70 -42.15 -8.91
C GLN A 19 29.81 -41.20 -8.47
N PRO A 20 30.02 -40.06 -9.15
CA PRO A 20 31.04 -39.11 -8.73
C PRO A 20 30.68 -38.56 -7.33
N PRO A 21 31.69 -38.26 -6.49
CA PRO A 21 31.44 -37.76 -5.14
C PRO A 21 30.57 -36.49 -5.19
N PHE A 22 29.49 -36.49 -4.40
CA PHE A 22 28.57 -35.37 -4.30
C PHE A 22 29.24 -34.24 -3.52
N PHE A 23 29.85 -33.28 -4.22
CA PHE A 23 30.38 -32.08 -3.58
C PHE A 23 29.25 -31.08 -3.31
N SER A 24 29.30 -30.42 -2.15
CA SER A 24 28.32 -29.36 -1.85
C SER A 24 28.46 -28.19 -2.85
N PRO A 25 27.37 -27.48 -3.20
CA PRO A 25 27.41 -26.36 -4.15
C PRO A 25 28.43 -25.26 -3.76
N ARG A 26 28.70 -25.10 -2.46
CA ARG A 26 29.72 -24.17 -1.96
C ARG A 26 31.15 -24.63 -2.29
N VAL A 27 31.44 -25.92 -2.10
CA VAL A 27 32.78 -26.48 -2.37
C VAL A 27 33.09 -26.47 -3.87
N VAL A 28 32.09 -26.80 -4.71
CA VAL A 28 32.21 -26.70 -6.17
C VAL A 28 32.47 -25.25 -6.59
N GLY A 29 31.76 -24.30 -5.99
CA GLY A 29 31.97 -22.86 -6.24
C GLY A 29 33.38 -22.39 -5.86
N MET A 30 33.88 -22.78 -4.68
CA MET A 30 35.21 -22.40 -4.22
C MET A 30 36.33 -22.99 -5.10
N LEU A 31 36.20 -24.26 -5.50
CA LEU A 31 37.15 -24.89 -6.42
C LEU A 31 37.11 -24.28 -7.82
N ALA A 32 35.92 -23.94 -8.33
CA ALA A 32 35.78 -23.26 -9.61
C ALA A 32 36.44 -21.87 -9.61
N ASP A 33 36.29 -21.11 -8.52
CA ASP A 33 36.93 -19.80 -8.38
C ASP A 33 38.47 -19.91 -8.28
N GLU A 34 38.98 -20.90 -7.53
CA GLU A 34 40.42 -21.09 -7.34
C GLU A 34 41.12 -21.57 -8.62
N VAL A 35 40.48 -22.49 -9.35
CA VAL A 35 40.96 -22.97 -10.66
C VAL A 35 40.91 -21.83 -11.68
N THR A 36 39.86 -21.01 -11.67
CA THR A 36 39.73 -19.86 -12.60
C THR A 36 40.82 -18.82 -12.34
N LYS A 37 41.09 -18.47 -11.08
CA LYS A 37 42.18 -17.56 -10.72
C LYS A 37 43.55 -18.09 -11.17
N THR A 38 43.81 -19.37 -10.92
CA THR A 38 45.09 -20.00 -11.25
C THR A 38 45.29 -20.09 -12.77
N MET A 39 44.23 -20.42 -13.52
CA MET A 39 44.26 -20.55 -14.97
C MET A 39 44.34 -19.18 -15.68
N MET A 40 43.70 -18.14 -15.15
CA MET A 40 43.80 -16.77 -15.69
C MET A 40 45.23 -16.21 -15.68
N HIS A 41 46.06 -16.61 -14.71
CA HIS A 41 47.46 -16.19 -14.63
C HIS A 41 48.39 -16.96 -15.57
N ARG A 42 48.06 -18.21 -15.92
CA ARG A 42 48.95 -19.07 -16.72
C ARG A 42 48.61 -19.07 -18.21
N LEU A 43 47.36 -18.85 -18.58
CA LEU A 43 46.88 -18.99 -19.95
C LEU A 43 45.88 -17.86 -20.31
N PRO A 44 46.31 -16.59 -20.34
CA PRO A 44 45.43 -15.44 -20.58
C PRO A 44 44.78 -15.46 -21.99
N HIS A 45 45.34 -16.22 -22.93
CA HIS A 45 44.89 -16.29 -24.33
C HIS A 45 43.80 -17.34 -24.59
N LEU A 46 43.57 -18.28 -23.66
CA LEU A 46 42.53 -19.31 -23.78
C LEU A 46 41.18 -18.87 -23.21
N PHE A 47 41.13 -17.71 -22.54
CA PHE A 47 39.90 -17.14 -22.03
C PHE A 47 39.39 -16.04 -22.99
N PRO A 48 38.19 -16.20 -23.58
CA PRO A 48 37.60 -15.12 -24.35
C PRO A 48 37.42 -13.89 -23.44
N THR A 49 37.93 -12.73 -23.87
CA THR A 49 37.59 -11.45 -23.24
C THR A 49 36.06 -11.36 -23.11
N PRO A 50 35.50 -10.99 -21.96
CA PRO A 50 34.06 -10.99 -21.76
C PRO A 50 33.44 -9.93 -22.67
N THR A 51 32.98 -10.36 -23.85
CA THR A 51 32.13 -9.58 -24.72
C THR A 51 30.83 -9.33 -23.98
N LYS A 52 30.39 -8.08 -23.94
CA LYS A 52 29.14 -7.61 -23.33
C LYS A 52 27.94 -8.27 -24.03
N ARG A 53 27.64 -9.53 -23.70
CA ARG A 53 26.40 -10.21 -24.07
C ARG A 53 25.71 -10.72 -22.81
N GLY A 54 24.69 -9.98 -22.40
CA GLY A 54 23.47 -10.57 -21.83
C GLY A 54 23.53 -11.16 -20.42
N LYS A 55 24.30 -10.61 -19.48
CA LYS A 55 23.83 -10.69 -18.07
C LYS A 55 22.64 -9.75 -17.97
N LYS A 56 21.41 -10.28 -17.98
CA LYS A 56 20.26 -9.56 -17.38
C LYS A 56 20.70 -9.29 -15.95
N ALA A 57 21.20 -8.09 -15.71
CA ALA A 57 21.53 -7.63 -14.38
C ALA A 57 20.27 -7.86 -13.55
N ALA A 58 20.35 -8.75 -12.55
CA ALA A 58 19.39 -8.72 -11.46
C ALA A 58 19.41 -7.28 -10.98
N LYS A 59 18.37 -6.53 -11.37
CA LYS A 59 18.30 -5.08 -11.23
C LYS A 59 18.44 -4.84 -9.73
N LYS A 60 19.60 -4.34 -9.31
CA LYS A 60 19.91 -4.04 -7.91
C LYS A 60 18.72 -3.23 -7.41
N ILE A 61 17.91 -3.83 -6.53
CA ILE A 61 16.66 -3.23 -6.06
C ILE A 61 17.07 -1.86 -5.54
N LYS A 62 16.63 -0.78 -6.21
CA LYS A 62 16.76 0.56 -5.65
C LYS A 62 16.02 0.46 -4.32
N LYS A 63 16.74 0.62 -3.22
CA LYS A 63 16.15 0.62 -1.88
C LYS A 63 15.21 1.82 -1.84
N LEU A 64 13.93 1.59 -2.09
CA LEU A 64 12.89 2.59 -1.95
C LEU A 64 12.73 2.80 -0.46
N GLU A 65 13.00 4.02 0.01
CA GLU A 65 12.87 4.36 1.42
C GLU A 65 11.39 4.69 1.66
N HIS A 66 10.75 3.99 2.61
CA HIS A 66 9.35 4.21 2.99
C HIS A 66 8.35 4.14 1.82
N ALA A 67 8.32 3.02 1.09
CA ALA A 67 7.40 2.81 -0.02
C ALA A 67 5.93 2.96 0.38
N LEU A 68 5.18 3.77 -0.38
CA LEU A 68 3.75 3.99 -0.23
C LEU A 68 3.02 3.48 -1.47
N ILE A 69 2.26 2.40 -1.32
CA ILE A 69 1.60 1.71 -2.42
C ILE A 69 0.17 2.25 -2.51
N LEU A 70 -0.16 2.99 -3.57
CA LEU A 70 -1.49 3.58 -3.74
C LEU A 70 -2.47 2.61 -4.39
N ASP A 71 -3.64 2.48 -3.76
CA ASP A 71 -4.83 1.81 -4.30
C ASP A 71 -5.69 2.79 -5.14
N THR A 72 -6.46 2.24 -6.08
CA THR A 72 -7.44 2.95 -6.93
C THR A 72 -8.41 3.78 -6.08
N SER A 73 -8.91 3.20 -4.98
CA SER A 73 -9.87 3.87 -4.09
C SER A 73 -9.30 5.14 -3.45
N ALA A 74 -8.04 5.09 -3.01
CA ALA A 74 -7.34 6.22 -2.41
C ALA A 74 -7.00 7.32 -3.44
N ILE A 75 -6.66 6.92 -4.65
CA ILE A 75 -6.40 7.87 -5.76
C ILE A 75 -7.67 8.64 -6.13
N ILE A 76 -8.81 7.95 -6.22
CA ILE A 76 -10.10 8.58 -6.53
C ILE A 76 -10.58 9.51 -5.42
N ASP A 77 -10.33 9.15 -4.16
CA ASP A 77 -10.68 9.98 -3.00
C ASP A 77 -9.85 11.28 -2.94
N ARG A 78 -8.61 11.26 -3.43
CA ARG A 78 -7.67 12.39 -3.58
C ARG A 78 -7.20 13.06 -2.29
N ARG A 79 -7.90 12.96 -1.15
CA ARG A 79 -7.49 13.62 0.11
C ARG A 79 -6.08 13.23 0.52
N ILE A 80 -5.69 11.97 0.31
CA ILE A 80 -4.33 11.53 0.64
C ILE A 80 -3.27 12.13 -0.29
N LEU A 81 -3.62 12.42 -1.54
CA LEU A 81 -2.72 13.08 -2.49
C LEU A 81 -2.48 14.54 -2.09
N GLU A 82 -3.51 15.23 -1.57
CA GLU A 82 -3.38 16.56 -1.00
C GLU A 82 -2.49 16.55 0.25
N VAL A 83 -2.67 15.58 1.14
CA VAL A 83 -1.81 15.37 2.32
C VAL A 83 -0.34 15.13 1.94
N MET A 84 -0.10 14.36 0.87
CA MET A 84 1.25 14.18 0.31
C MET A 84 1.80 15.47 -0.29
N HIS A 85 0.98 16.24 -1.00
CA HIS A 85 1.38 17.51 -1.60
C HIS A 85 1.80 18.55 -0.55
N ILE A 86 1.11 18.59 0.60
CA ILE A 86 1.48 19.45 1.74
C ILE A 86 2.77 18.97 2.43
N GLY A 87 3.19 17.72 2.20
CA GLY A 87 4.42 17.15 2.74
C GLY A 87 4.25 16.45 4.09
N LEU A 88 3.00 16.24 4.56
CA LEU A 88 2.75 15.51 5.82
C LEU A 88 3.07 14.02 5.67
N LEU A 89 2.85 13.45 4.48
CA LEU A 89 3.14 12.05 4.19
C LEU A 89 4.28 11.92 3.18
N VAL A 90 5.43 11.46 3.67
CA VAL A 90 6.68 11.35 2.90
C VAL A 90 6.99 9.87 2.59
N GLY A 91 7.40 9.60 1.34
CA GLY A 91 7.83 8.27 0.90
C GLY A 91 7.88 8.15 -0.63
N ASP A 92 8.54 7.10 -1.12
CA ASP A 92 8.49 6.77 -2.55
C ASP A 92 7.11 6.19 -2.89
N ILE A 93 6.36 6.89 -3.74
CA ILE A 93 5.03 6.46 -4.18
C ILE A 93 5.20 5.36 -5.22
N ILE A 94 4.48 4.27 -5.03
CA ILE A 94 4.46 3.11 -5.91
C ILE A 94 3.03 2.89 -6.40
N ILE A 95 2.86 2.81 -7.71
CA ILE A 95 1.57 2.53 -8.34
C ILE A 95 1.73 1.31 -9.25
N PRO A 96 1.15 0.15 -8.90
CA PRO A 96 1.10 -0.99 -9.79
C PRO A 96 0.34 -0.65 -11.08
N GLU A 97 0.76 -1.23 -12.21
CA GLU A 97 0.09 -1.03 -13.50
C GLU A 97 -1.39 -1.45 -13.47
N GLY A 98 -1.75 -2.48 -12.70
CA GLY A 98 -3.13 -2.92 -12.51
C GLY A 98 -4.04 -1.82 -11.93
N VAL A 99 -3.52 -1.02 -11.00
CA VAL A 99 -4.24 0.13 -10.41
C VAL A 99 -4.49 1.21 -11.46
N LEU A 100 -3.49 1.52 -12.29
CA LEU A 100 -3.66 2.50 -13.38
C LEU A 100 -4.67 2.02 -14.42
N LEU A 101 -4.68 0.72 -14.73
CA LEU A 101 -5.63 0.12 -15.65
C LEU A 101 -7.06 0.19 -15.12
N GLU A 102 -7.27 -0.17 -13.86
CA GLU A 102 -8.56 -0.06 -13.20
C GLU A 102 -9.05 1.39 -13.15
N LEU A 103 -8.18 2.32 -12.76
CA LEU A 103 -8.49 3.75 -12.74
C LEU A 103 -8.88 4.27 -14.13
N LYS A 104 -8.18 3.83 -15.18
CA LYS A 104 -8.52 4.16 -16.57
C LYS A 104 -9.89 3.60 -16.96
N HIS A 105 -10.18 2.34 -16.63
CA HIS A 105 -11.51 1.77 -16.88
C HIS A 105 -12.62 2.56 -16.17
N ILE A 106 -12.38 3.04 -14.95
CA ILE A 106 -13.30 3.92 -14.23
C ILE A 106 -13.44 5.28 -14.94
N ALA A 107 -12.35 5.85 -15.44
CA ALA A 107 -12.32 7.10 -16.20
C ALA A 107 -12.99 7.00 -17.59
N ASP A 108 -13.19 5.78 -18.10
CA ASP A 108 -13.88 5.48 -19.35
C ASP A 108 -15.29 4.90 -19.12
N SER A 109 -15.76 4.88 -17.87
CA SER A 109 -17.08 4.37 -17.49
C SER A 109 -18.24 5.13 -18.18
N GLN A 110 -19.31 4.40 -18.51
CA GLN A 110 -20.57 5.00 -19.01
C GLN A 110 -21.29 5.81 -17.92
N ASP A 111 -21.09 5.44 -16.66
CA ASP A 111 -21.56 6.23 -15.52
C ASP A 111 -20.76 7.54 -15.42
N THR A 112 -21.43 8.66 -15.63
CA THR A 112 -20.86 10.01 -15.61
C THR A 112 -20.17 10.34 -14.28
N VAL A 113 -20.71 9.92 -13.14
CA VAL A 113 -20.12 10.22 -11.82
C VAL A 113 -18.84 9.44 -11.62
N LYS A 114 -18.84 8.15 -11.96
CA LYS A 114 -17.62 7.31 -11.91
C LYS A 114 -16.55 7.82 -12.86
N ARG A 115 -16.93 8.16 -14.10
CA ARG A 115 -16.05 8.73 -15.12
C ARG A 115 -15.37 10.01 -14.67
N GLU A 116 -16.14 10.95 -14.15
CA GLU A 116 -15.61 12.22 -13.65
C GLU A 116 -14.63 11.99 -12.48
N ARG A 117 -14.99 11.10 -11.54
CA ARG A 117 -14.12 10.72 -10.42
C ARG A 117 -12.80 10.08 -10.89
N GLY A 118 -12.86 9.16 -11.85
CA GLY A 118 -11.67 8.51 -12.42
C GLY A 118 -10.75 9.51 -13.12
N ARG A 119 -11.32 10.42 -13.94
CA ARG A 119 -10.56 11.47 -14.65
C ARG A 119 -9.86 12.41 -13.68
N LYS A 120 -10.55 12.86 -12.63
CA LYS A 120 -9.95 13.69 -11.57
C LYS A 120 -8.84 12.95 -10.83
N GLY A 121 -9.01 11.65 -10.56
CA GLY A 121 -7.95 10.83 -9.95
C GLY A 121 -6.68 10.78 -10.82
N LEU A 122 -6.83 10.60 -12.13
CA LEU A 122 -5.71 10.64 -13.09
C LEU A 122 -5.05 12.01 -13.16
N GLU A 123 -5.85 13.08 -13.19
CA GLU A 123 -5.34 14.46 -13.21
C GLU A 123 -4.48 14.76 -11.97
N GLU A 124 -4.94 14.37 -10.78
CA GLU A 124 -4.18 14.57 -9.55
C GLU A 124 -2.90 13.73 -9.48
N LEU A 125 -2.89 12.50 -10.02
CA LEU A 125 -1.66 11.73 -10.16
C LEU A 125 -0.63 12.45 -11.05
N ASP A 126 -1.06 13.06 -12.14
CA ASP A 126 -0.18 13.81 -13.04
C ASP A 126 0.32 15.12 -12.42
N ARG A 127 -0.48 15.76 -11.57
CA ARG A 127 -0.02 16.88 -10.72
C ARG A 127 1.03 16.42 -9.73
N LEU A 128 0.79 15.31 -9.03
CA LEU A 128 1.70 14.76 -8.03
C LEU A 128 3.07 14.39 -8.62
N LYS A 129 3.10 13.82 -9.83
CA LYS A 129 4.34 13.52 -10.57
C LYS A 129 5.20 14.75 -10.88
N LYS A 130 4.61 15.95 -10.97
CA LYS A 130 5.33 17.19 -11.26
C LYS A 130 5.98 17.79 -10.01
N VAL A 131 5.62 17.32 -8.82
CA VAL A 131 6.18 17.78 -7.55
C VAL A 131 7.59 17.21 -7.38
N LYS A 132 8.61 18.08 -7.39
CA LYS A 132 10.04 17.67 -7.36
C LYS A 132 10.42 16.82 -6.14
N SER A 133 9.75 17.02 -5.01
CA SER A 133 10.00 16.28 -3.76
C SER A 133 9.34 14.89 -3.73
N ILE A 134 8.43 14.59 -4.65
CA ILE A 134 7.66 13.35 -4.65
C ILE A 134 8.12 12.47 -5.80
N LYS A 135 8.57 11.25 -5.48
CA LYS A 135 8.96 10.25 -6.48
C LYS A 135 7.82 9.28 -6.69
N VAL A 136 7.19 9.35 -7.86
CA VAL A 136 6.16 8.40 -8.28
C VAL A 136 6.77 7.36 -9.21
N ASN A 137 6.69 6.09 -8.81
CA ASN A 137 7.18 4.95 -9.58
C ASN A 137 6.01 4.08 -10.00
N VAL A 138 5.82 3.91 -11.32
CA VAL A 138 4.88 2.93 -11.84
C VAL A 138 5.59 1.58 -11.94
N LEU A 139 5.01 0.54 -11.34
CA LEU A 139 5.54 -0.81 -11.45
C LEU A 139 4.80 -1.56 -12.56
N PRO A 140 5.51 -1.93 -13.64
CA PRO A 140 4.94 -2.77 -14.68
C PRO A 140 4.53 -4.13 -14.12
N HIS A 141 3.54 -4.75 -14.76
CA HIS A 141 3.20 -6.12 -14.43
C HIS A 141 4.35 -7.06 -14.84
N GLU A 142 4.87 -7.87 -13.91
CA GLU A 142 5.75 -8.98 -14.28
C GLU A 142 4.88 -10.12 -14.84
N MET A 143 4.69 -10.12 -16.17
CA MET A 143 4.08 -11.25 -16.87
C MET A 143 4.98 -12.48 -16.69
N ARG A 144 4.67 -13.33 -15.71
CA ARG A 144 5.23 -14.68 -15.61
C ARG A 144 4.22 -15.67 -16.18
N ASP A 145 4.62 -16.32 -17.26
CA ASP A 145 4.08 -17.61 -17.69
C ASP A 145 2.56 -17.64 -18.01
N ASN A 146 2.06 -16.68 -18.80
CA ASN A 146 0.67 -16.66 -19.31
C ASN A 146 -0.42 -16.82 -18.24
N LYS A 147 -0.13 -16.48 -16.98
CA LYS A 147 -1.13 -16.50 -15.91
C LYS A 147 -2.06 -15.28 -16.04
N PRO A 148 -3.35 -15.42 -15.69
CA PRO A 148 -4.25 -14.27 -15.61
C PRO A 148 -3.67 -13.21 -14.68
N LEU A 149 -3.96 -11.93 -14.97
CA LEU A 149 -3.52 -10.85 -14.10
C LEU A 149 -4.04 -11.12 -12.68
N PRO A 150 -3.16 -11.16 -11.66
CA PRO A 150 -3.59 -11.27 -10.27
C PRO A 150 -4.48 -10.09 -9.93
N GLU A 151 -5.44 -10.33 -9.05
CA GLU A 151 -6.34 -9.29 -8.55
C GLU A 151 -5.54 -8.08 -8.06
N VAL A 152 -6.06 -6.87 -8.29
CA VAL A 152 -5.37 -5.62 -7.94
C VAL A 152 -4.97 -5.62 -6.46
N ASP A 153 -5.86 -6.08 -5.57
CA ASP A 153 -5.59 -6.26 -4.14
C ASP A 153 -4.36 -7.13 -3.84
N GLU A 154 -4.21 -8.24 -4.56
CA GLU A 154 -3.07 -9.15 -4.39
C GLU A 154 -1.78 -8.50 -4.89
N GLN A 155 -1.85 -7.76 -6.00
CA GLN A 155 -0.72 -6.98 -6.50
C GLN A 155 -0.26 -5.94 -5.46
N LEU A 156 -1.21 -5.18 -4.89
CA LEU A 156 -0.94 -4.16 -3.88
C LEU A 156 -0.22 -4.76 -2.67
N ILE A 157 -0.75 -5.86 -2.12
CA ILE A 157 -0.17 -6.55 -0.95
C ILE A 157 1.19 -7.16 -1.30
N HIS A 158 1.34 -7.77 -2.47
CA HIS A 158 2.60 -8.36 -2.92
C HIS A 158 3.70 -7.30 -3.05
N VAL A 159 3.39 -6.18 -3.71
CA VAL A 159 4.30 -5.05 -3.87
C VAL A 159 4.67 -4.47 -2.51
N ALA A 160 3.70 -4.28 -1.61
CA ALA A 160 3.97 -3.79 -0.28
C ALA A 160 4.90 -4.71 0.52
N LYS A 161 4.74 -6.04 0.43
CA LYS A 161 5.68 -7.00 1.03
C LYS A 161 7.07 -6.89 0.43
N HIS A 162 7.16 -6.84 -0.90
CA HIS A 162 8.43 -6.80 -1.61
C HIS A 162 9.28 -5.58 -1.23
N TYR A 163 8.64 -4.41 -1.15
CA TYR A 163 9.31 -3.14 -0.82
C TYR A 163 9.27 -2.81 0.67
N LYS A 164 8.73 -3.70 1.53
CA LYS A 164 8.46 -3.41 2.95
C LYS A 164 7.71 -2.08 3.15
N GLY A 165 6.79 -1.81 2.24
CA GLY A 165 6.00 -0.58 2.20
C GLY A 165 4.66 -0.70 2.90
N ARG A 166 3.87 0.37 2.79
CA ARG A 166 2.51 0.46 3.32
C ARG A 166 1.52 0.63 2.19
N VAL A 167 0.39 -0.09 2.27
CA VAL A 167 -0.74 0.13 1.35
C VAL A 167 -1.51 1.35 1.81
N ILE A 168 -1.92 2.20 0.88
CA ILE A 168 -2.80 3.34 1.15
C ILE A 168 -4.11 3.07 0.41
N THR A 169 -5.21 3.01 1.15
CA THR A 169 -6.52 2.63 0.63
C THR A 169 -7.65 3.36 1.35
N CYS A 170 -8.82 3.42 0.72
CA CYS A 170 -10.07 3.78 1.37
C CYS A 170 -10.95 2.54 1.66
N ASP A 171 -10.54 1.35 1.19
CA ASP A 171 -11.27 0.10 1.34
C ASP A 171 -10.88 -0.62 2.65
N TYR A 172 -11.88 -0.81 3.51
CA TYR A 172 -11.76 -1.54 4.77
C TYR A 172 -11.41 -3.03 4.57
N ASN A 173 -11.91 -3.66 3.50
CA ASN A 173 -11.63 -5.06 3.22
C ASN A 173 -10.18 -5.27 2.80
N LEU A 174 -9.65 -4.39 1.95
CA LEU A 174 -8.24 -4.41 1.56
C LEU A 174 -7.33 -4.14 2.77
N GLU A 175 -7.68 -3.17 3.63
CA GLU A 175 -6.99 -2.93 4.89
C GLU A 175 -6.93 -4.20 5.76
N LYS A 176 -8.07 -4.88 5.94
CA LYS A 176 -8.14 -6.10 6.74
C LYS A 176 -7.34 -7.25 6.12
N LYS A 177 -7.45 -7.44 4.81
CA LYS A 177 -6.71 -8.45 4.02
C LYS A 177 -5.20 -8.21 4.13
N ALA A 178 -4.75 -6.96 3.99
CA ALA A 178 -3.35 -6.58 4.15
C ALA A 178 -2.83 -6.88 5.56
N SER A 179 -3.60 -6.53 6.60
CA SER A 179 -3.26 -6.77 8.01
C SER A 179 -3.07 -8.26 8.31
N ILE A 180 -3.99 -9.12 7.86
CA ILE A 180 -3.88 -10.59 8.00
C ILE A 180 -2.60 -11.12 7.33
N GLN A 181 -2.20 -10.50 6.23
CA GLN A 181 -1.01 -10.86 5.48
C GLN A 181 0.29 -10.21 6.00
N GLY A 182 0.25 -9.52 7.14
CA GLY A 182 1.42 -8.88 7.75
C GLY A 182 1.88 -7.61 7.03
N VAL A 183 0.99 -6.97 6.26
CA VAL A 183 1.24 -5.69 5.58
C VAL A 183 0.49 -4.58 6.31
N SER A 184 1.20 -3.48 6.60
CA SER A 184 0.57 -2.29 7.16
C SER A 184 -0.20 -1.56 6.07
N ALA A 185 -1.44 -1.19 6.39
CA ALA A 185 -2.29 -0.36 5.55
C ALA A 185 -2.63 0.95 6.27
N ILE A 186 -2.65 2.05 5.52
CA ILE A 186 -3.11 3.37 5.95
C ILE A 186 -4.48 3.57 5.31
N ASN A 187 -5.52 3.53 6.14
CA ASN A 187 -6.87 3.86 5.70
C ASN A 187 -7.11 5.37 5.76
N VAL A 188 -7.39 5.99 4.61
CA VAL A 188 -7.61 7.45 4.51
C VAL A 188 -8.82 7.89 5.34
N ASN A 189 -9.85 7.04 5.46
CA ASN A 189 -11.01 7.32 6.29
C ASN A 189 -10.68 7.30 7.78
N ALA A 190 -9.85 6.34 8.21
CA ALA A 190 -9.37 6.30 9.59
C ALA A 190 -8.51 7.53 9.92
N LEU A 191 -7.62 7.92 9.00
CA LEU A 191 -6.82 9.14 9.12
C LEU A 191 -7.71 10.39 9.27
N ALA A 192 -8.70 10.55 8.38
CA ALA A 192 -9.61 11.70 8.44
C ALA A 192 -10.37 11.76 9.77
N ASN A 193 -10.80 10.62 10.30
CA ASN A 193 -11.46 10.56 11.61
C ASN A 193 -10.52 10.90 12.77
N ALA A 194 -9.26 10.47 12.72
CA ALA A 194 -8.25 10.77 13.74
C ALA A 194 -7.87 12.26 13.78
N LEU A 195 -8.02 12.97 12.66
CA LEU A 195 -7.76 14.41 12.55
C LEU A 195 -8.97 15.29 12.94
N LYS A 196 -10.13 14.70 13.26
CA LYS A 196 -11.28 15.48 13.71
C LYS A 196 -10.99 16.10 15.07
N VAL A 197 -11.18 17.41 15.18
CA VAL A 197 -11.14 18.12 16.45
C VAL A 197 -12.15 17.49 17.40
N THR A 198 -11.71 17.18 18.63
CA THR A 198 -12.56 16.60 19.67
C THR A 198 -12.84 17.70 20.67
N ALA A 199 -14.07 18.21 20.70
CA ALA A 199 -14.52 19.08 21.79
C ALA A 199 -14.44 18.29 23.11
N VAL A 200 -13.77 18.84 24.11
CA VAL A 200 -13.53 18.17 25.39
C VAL A 200 -14.50 18.72 26.44
N PRO A 201 -15.12 17.87 27.28
CA PRO A 201 -15.82 18.36 28.47
C PRO A 201 -14.91 19.29 29.29
N GLY A 202 -15.40 20.47 29.66
CA GLY A 202 -14.62 21.52 30.33
C GLY A 202 -14.11 22.62 29.39
N GLU A 203 -14.18 22.43 28.07
CA GLU A 203 -13.82 23.47 27.10
C GLU A 203 -14.89 24.56 27.05
N ALA A 204 -14.45 25.83 27.13
CA ALA A 204 -15.31 26.98 26.99
C ALA A 204 -15.48 27.34 25.50
N VAL A 205 -16.73 27.52 25.08
CA VAL A 205 -17.12 27.77 23.70
C VAL A 205 -18.04 28.98 23.65
N HIS A 206 -17.81 29.85 22.67
CA HIS A 206 -18.68 30.99 22.40
C HIS A 206 -19.68 30.57 21.32
N ILE A 207 -20.97 30.51 21.67
CA ILE A 207 -22.01 29.95 20.81
C ILE A 207 -23.18 30.90 20.67
N LYS A 208 -23.69 31.09 19.45
CA LYS A 208 -24.96 31.76 19.23
C LYS A 208 -26.11 30.77 19.38
N VAL A 209 -27.02 31.03 20.31
CA VAL A 209 -28.23 30.21 20.46
C VAL A 209 -29.23 30.62 19.39
N LEU A 210 -29.60 29.69 18.51
CA LEU A 210 -30.44 29.97 17.35
C LEU A 210 -31.88 29.49 17.54
N HIS A 211 -32.05 28.35 18.22
CA HIS A 211 -33.36 27.70 18.35
C HIS A 211 -33.61 27.25 19.79
N LEU A 212 -34.88 27.04 20.13
CA LEU A 212 -35.26 26.30 21.33
C LEU A 212 -34.88 24.83 21.14
N GLY A 213 -34.40 24.18 22.20
CA GLY A 213 -34.10 22.76 22.19
C GLY A 213 -35.33 21.87 22.32
N LYS A 214 -35.07 20.57 22.46
CA LYS A 214 -36.14 19.58 22.62
C LYS A 214 -36.85 19.76 23.96
N GLU A 215 -36.09 20.00 25.02
CA GLU A 215 -36.65 20.35 26.33
C GLU A 215 -36.90 21.87 26.41
N PRO A 216 -37.96 22.33 27.10
CA PRO A 216 -38.32 23.76 27.16
C PRO A 216 -37.22 24.68 27.69
N THR A 217 -36.32 24.17 28.52
CA THR A 217 -35.19 24.91 29.11
C THR A 217 -33.93 24.87 28.24
N GLN A 218 -33.97 24.24 27.07
CA GLN A 218 -32.78 24.10 26.22
C GLN A 218 -32.72 25.19 25.15
N GLY A 219 -31.49 25.62 24.86
CA GLY A 219 -31.15 26.33 23.64
C GLY A 219 -30.33 25.44 22.72
N VAL A 220 -30.39 25.67 21.40
CA VAL A 220 -29.59 24.96 20.40
C VAL A 220 -28.84 25.96 19.53
N GLY A 221 -27.55 25.69 19.35
CA GLY A 221 -26.68 26.37 18.41
C GLY A 221 -25.83 25.36 17.63
N TYR A 222 -25.03 25.86 16.70
CA TYR A 222 -24.10 25.05 15.92
C TYR A 222 -22.71 25.68 15.94
N LEU A 223 -21.68 24.85 16.01
CA LEU A 223 -20.31 25.25 15.69
C LEU A 223 -20.17 25.50 14.18
N ASP A 224 -19.07 26.16 13.81
CA ASP A 224 -18.74 26.44 12.40
C ASP A 224 -18.62 25.18 11.54
N ASP A 225 -18.27 24.04 12.15
CA ASP A 225 -18.18 22.74 11.50
C ASP A 225 -19.53 22.00 11.38
N GLY A 226 -20.62 22.61 11.85
CA GLY A 226 -21.97 22.06 11.85
C GLY A 226 -22.30 21.17 13.05
N THR A 227 -21.39 20.99 14.01
CA THR A 227 -21.66 20.24 15.24
C THR A 227 -22.74 20.93 16.07
N MET A 228 -23.81 20.19 16.42
CA MET A 228 -24.91 20.72 17.22
C MET A 228 -24.50 20.82 18.69
N ILE A 229 -24.69 22.01 19.29
CA ILE A 229 -24.54 22.27 20.72
C ILE A 229 -25.92 22.50 21.34
N VAL A 230 -26.26 21.70 22.34
CA VAL A 230 -27.45 21.86 23.19
C VAL A 230 -27.03 22.50 24.50
N VAL A 231 -27.52 23.71 24.78
CA VAL A 231 -27.21 24.48 25.99
C VAL A 231 -28.32 24.27 27.01
N GLU A 232 -27.98 23.72 28.18
CA GLU A 232 -28.89 23.63 29.33
C GLU A 232 -29.17 25.04 29.88
N HIS A 233 -30.44 25.35 30.13
CA HIS A 233 -30.93 26.71 30.47
C HIS A 233 -30.60 27.77 29.40
N GLY A 234 -30.59 27.35 28.12
CA GLY A 234 -30.28 28.19 26.97
C GLY A 234 -31.49 28.92 26.37
N ASP A 235 -32.71 28.60 26.80
CA ASP A 235 -33.98 29.12 26.26
C ASP A 235 -34.06 30.66 26.33
N GLY A 236 -33.67 31.26 27.45
CA GLY A 236 -33.64 32.72 27.62
C GLY A 236 -32.52 33.43 26.83
N SER A 237 -31.67 32.69 26.13
CA SER A 237 -30.53 33.21 25.38
C SER A 237 -30.70 33.11 23.85
N ILE A 238 -31.89 32.74 23.36
CA ILE A 238 -32.17 32.68 21.91
C ILE A 238 -31.85 34.03 21.24
N GLY A 239 -31.14 33.97 20.12
CA GLY A 239 -30.67 35.11 19.35
C GLY A 239 -29.36 35.72 19.86
N LYS A 240 -28.90 35.35 21.07
CA LYS A 240 -27.69 35.89 21.70
C LYS A 240 -26.51 34.93 21.54
N THR A 241 -25.32 35.51 21.53
CA THR A 241 -24.06 34.78 21.69
C THR A 241 -23.71 34.73 23.17
N ILE A 242 -23.43 33.54 23.69
CA ILE A 242 -23.11 33.30 25.09
C ILE A 242 -21.91 32.37 25.22
N ASP A 243 -21.22 32.49 26.35
CA ASP A 243 -20.14 31.58 26.72
C ASP A 243 -20.72 30.38 27.47
N VAL A 244 -20.34 29.20 27.02
CA VAL A 244 -20.79 27.93 27.58
C VAL A 244 -19.60 27.01 27.79
N VAL A 245 -19.66 26.15 28.79
CA VAL A 245 -18.71 25.06 28.98
C VAL A 245 -19.34 23.75 28.54
N ILE A 246 -18.64 23.00 27.69
CA ILE A 246 -19.08 21.67 27.28
C ILE A 246 -19.14 20.76 28.49
N SER A 247 -20.30 20.17 28.77
CA SER A 247 -20.52 19.26 29.90
C SER A 247 -20.41 17.79 29.50
N ARG A 248 -20.88 17.43 28.30
CA ARG A 248 -20.83 16.06 27.78
C ARG A 248 -20.88 16.04 26.26
N VAL A 249 -20.37 14.96 25.68
CA VAL A 249 -20.39 14.69 24.24
C VAL A 249 -21.18 13.42 23.97
N ILE A 250 -22.16 13.48 23.07
CA ILE A 250 -22.93 12.33 22.61
C ILE A 250 -22.65 12.12 21.12
N GLN A 251 -22.15 10.94 20.77
CA GLN A 251 -22.04 10.51 19.37
C GLN A 251 -23.34 9.84 18.94
N THR A 252 -23.93 10.30 17.83
CA THR A 252 -25.11 9.72 17.20
C THR A 252 -24.77 9.20 15.80
N ALA A 253 -25.70 8.46 15.18
CA ALA A 253 -25.54 7.95 13.81
C ALA A 253 -25.38 9.07 12.77
N THR A 254 -26.02 10.23 12.97
CA THR A 254 -26.00 11.38 12.04
C THR A 254 -24.85 12.34 12.31
N GLY A 255 -24.20 12.25 13.47
CA GLY A 255 -23.12 13.17 13.84
C GLY A 255 -22.89 13.26 15.34
N ARG A 256 -22.13 14.27 15.75
CA ARG A 256 -21.81 14.56 17.15
C ARG A 256 -22.76 15.63 17.68
N ILE A 257 -23.24 15.44 18.91
CA ILE A 257 -24.01 16.43 19.67
C ILE A 257 -23.23 16.73 20.94
N LEU A 258 -23.00 18.02 21.20
CA LEU A 258 -22.39 18.50 22.43
C LEU A 258 -23.48 19.04 23.34
N PHE A 259 -23.39 18.74 24.63
CA PHE A 259 -24.20 19.43 25.63
C PHE A 259 -23.31 20.37 26.41
N ALA A 260 -23.82 21.54 26.73
CA ALA A 260 -23.09 22.57 27.40
C ALA A 260 -23.93 23.22 28.50
N LYS A 261 -23.26 23.88 29.44
CA LYS A 261 -23.86 24.70 30.49
C LYS A 261 -23.34 26.12 30.36
N LYS A 262 -24.20 27.09 30.62
CA LYS A 262 -23.81 28.51 30.64
C LYS A 262 -22.76 28.77 31.72
N ILE A 263 -21.79 29.62 31.40
CA ILE A 263 -20.80 30.16 32.37
C ILE A 263 -21.43 31.28 33.19
#